data_AF-A0A1V5JUS4-F1
#
_entry.id   AF-A0A1V5JUS4-F1
#
_cell.length_a   1.000
_cell.length_b   1.000
_cell.length_c   1.000
_cell.angle_alpha   90.00
_cell.angle_beta   90.00
_cell.angle_gamma   90.00
#
_symmetry.space_group_name_H-M   'P 1'
#
loop_
_entity.id
_entity.type
_entity.pdbx_description
1 polymer ?
#
loop_
_entity_poly.entity_id
_entity_poly.type
_entity_poly.pdbx_seq_one_letter_code
_entity_poly.pdbx_strand_id
1 'polypeptide(L)' 'MLFGKKLALRKEIFEKAEALREVKGYSSLEELVEHLIDKEFELIREGGDEKTIEKLKGLGYIS' A
#
# COMPACT_ATOMS: atom_id res chain seq x y z
N MET A 1 14.83 10.96 8.19
CA MET A 1 13.93 12.13 8.34
C MET A 1 12.54 11.59 8.65
N LEU A 2 11.97 11.90 9.82
CA LEU A 2 10.85 11.17 10.45
C LEU A 2 9.55 12.00 10.47
N PHE A 3 9.08 12.46 9.30
CA PHE A 3 7.77 13.12 9.20
C PHE A 3 6.95 12.54 8.04
N GLY A 4 6.69 11.24 8.10
CA GLY A 4 5.61 10.62 7.33
C GLY A 4 4.24 10.98 7.91
N LYS A 5 3.18 10.94 7.08
CA LYS A 5 1.80 11.09 7.55
C LYS A 5 1.43 9.88 8.41
N LYS A 6 0.80 10.11 9.57
CA LYS A 6 0.31 9.04 10.44
C LYS A 6 -1.11 8.64 10.03
N LEU A 7 -1.34 7.34 9.91
CA LEU A 7 -2.66 6.75 9.65
C LEU A 7 -3.07 5.91 10.88
N ALA A 8 -4.30 6.11 11.36
CA ALA A 8 -4.88 5.25 12.39
C ALA A 8 -5.57 4.05 11.75
N LEU A 9 -5.27 2.85 12.24
CA LEU A 9 -5.95 1.61 11.85
C LEU A 9 -6.94 1.18 12.94
N ARG A 10 -8.05 0.56 12.54
CA ARG A 10 -8.90 -0.17 13.49
C ARG A 10 -8.09 -1.30 14.10
N LYS A 11 -8.29 -1.58 15.39
CA LYS A 11 -7.54 -2.59 16.16
C LYS A 11 -7.44 -3.94 15.43
N GLU A 12 -8.57 -4.46 14.96
CA GLU A 12 -8.62 -5.75 14.26
C GLU A 12 -7.80 -5.78 12.96
N ILE A 13 -7.69 -4.65 12.27
CA ILE A 13 -6.88 -4.53 11.05
C ILE A 13 -5.40 -4.46 11.39
N PHE A 14 -5.06 -3.72 12.45
CA PHE A 14 -3.69 -3.64 12.95
C PHE A 14 -3.17 -5.01 13.37
N GLU A 15 -3.94 -5.79 14.12
CA GLU A 15 -3.58 -7.15 14.56
C GLU A 15 -3.34 -8.08 13.36
N LYS A 16 -4.20 -8.01 12.33
CA LYS A 16 -4.00 -8.77 11.08
C LYS A 16 -2.75 -8.34 10.34
N ALA A 17 -2.45 -7.03 10.32
CA ALA A 17 -1.30 -6.49 9.64
C ALA A 17 0.02 -6.91 10.33
N GLU A 18 0.06 -6.92 11.67
CA GLU A 18 1.20 -7.46 12.43
C GLU A 18 1.40 -8.96 12.20
N ALA A 19 0.32 -9.76 12.26
CA ALA A 19 0.42 -11.18 11.95
C ALA A 19 0.92 -11.43 10.52
N LEU A 20 0.46 -10.62 9.56
CA LEU A 20 0.92 -10.69 8.17
C LEU A 20 2.39 -10.30 8.04
N ARG A 21 2.83 -9.26 8.78
CA ARG A 21 4.23 -8.80 8.84
C ARG A 21 5.15 -9.94 9.26
N GLU A 22 4.80 -10.63 10.34
CA GLU A 22 5.57 -11.76 10.87
C GLU A 22 5.62 -12.94 9.91
N VAL A 23 4.46 -13.37 9.38
CA VAL A 23 4.36 -14.51 8.45
C VAL A 23 5.15 -14.27 7.17
N LYS A 24 5.20 -13.03 6.69
CA LYS A 24 5.91 -12.65 5.47
C LYS A 24 7.37 -12.24 5.72
N GLY A 25 7.77 -12.08 6.98
CA GLY A 25 9.15 -11.75 7.36
C GLY A 25 9.56 -10.30 7.12
N TYR A 26 8.61 -9.35 7.16
CA TYR A 26 8.95 -7.92 7.02
C TYR A 26 9.53 -7.36 8.33
N SER A 27 10.49 -6.45 8.19
CA SER A 27 11.23 -5.86 9.31
C SER A 27 10.38 -4.86 10.09
N SER A 28 9.40 -4.22 9.44
CA SER A 28 8.46 -3.31 10.08
C SER A 28 7.09 -3.32 9.39
N LEU A 29 6.10 -2.73 10.06
CA LEU A 29 4.75 -2.60 9.51
C LEU A 29 4.73 -1.60 8.35
N GLU A 30 5.58 -0.56 8.42
CA GLU A 30 5.78 0.41 7.34
C GLU A 30 6.27 -0.28 6.07
N GLU A 31 7.29 -1.15 6.18
CA GLU A 31 7.84 -1.89 5.04
C GLU A 31 6.76 -2.78 4.38
N LEU A 32 5.97 -3.48 5.20
CA LEU A 32 4.84 -4.28 4.71
C LEU A 32 3.84 -3.40 3.95
N VAL A 33 3.45 -2.25 4.51
CA VAL A 33 2.43 -1.38 3.92
C VAL A 33 2.91 -0.75 2.61
N GLU A 34 4.14 -0.25 2.57
CA GLU A 34 4.75 0.31 1.35
C GLU A 34 4.78 -0.74 0.23
N HIS A 35 5.27 -1.94 0.52
CA HIS A 35 5.35 -3.00 -0.49
C HIS A 35 3.97 -3.50 -0.95
N LEU A 36 2.98 -3.57 -0.05
CA LEU A 36 1.61 -3.94 -0.44
C LEU A 36 0.97 -2.89 -1.35
N ILE A 37 1.20 -1.60 -1.08
CA ILE A 37 0.71 -0.50 -1.91
C ILE A 37 1.37 -0.57 -3.29
N ASP A 38 2.70 -0.69 -3.35
CA ASP A 38 3.44 -0.76 -4.62
C ASP A 38 2.99 -1.97 -5.45
N LYS A 39 2.83 -3.13 -4.82
CA LYS A 39 2.35 -4.33 -5.50
C LYS A 39 0.96 -4.13 -6.09
N GLU A 40 0.03 -3.51 -5.35
CA GLU A 40 -1.31 -3.23 -5.85
C GLU A 40 -1.28 -2.24 -7.02
N PHE A 41 -0.42 -1.23 -6.95
CA PHE A 41 -0.20 -0.30 -8.07
C PHE A 41 0.31 -1.02 -9.32
N GLU A 42 1.31 -1.90 -9.18
CA GLU A 42 1.84 -2.63 -10.33
C GLU A 42 0.79 -3.58 -10.92
N LEU A 43 -0.04 -4.25 -10.11
CA LEU A 43 -1.16 -5.04 -10.61
C LEU A 43 -2.15 -4.20 -11.43
N ILE A 44 -2.44 -2.96 -11.02
CA ILE A 44 -3.30 -2.05 -11.78
C ILE A 44 -2.61 -1.61 -13.08
N ARG A 45 -1.29 -1.39 -13.06
CA ARG A 45 -0.52 -1.02 -14.26
C ARG A 45 -0.42 -2.17 -15.26
N GLU A 46 -0.20 -3.39 -14.80
CA GLU A 46 -0.07 -4.59 -15.63
C GLU A 46 -1.43 -5.09 -16.14
N GLY A 47 -2.50 -4.94 -15.36
CA GLY A 47 -3.86 -5.36 -15.72
C GLY A 47 -4.73 -4.28 -16.38
N GLY A 48 -4.24 -3.04 -16.49
CA GLY A 48 -5.05 -1.87 -16.83
C GLY A 48 -4.93 -1.39 -18.26
N ASP A 49 -6.00 -1.58 -19.03
CA ASP A 49 -6.35 -0.75 -20.18
C ASP A 49 -6.14 0.75 -19.85
N GLU A 50 -5.60 1.52 -20.79
CA GLU A 50 -5.03 2.88 -20.62
C GLU A 50 -5.90 3.84 -19.78
N LYS A 51 -7.23 3.64 -19.82
CA LYS A 51 -8.25 4.35 -19.04
C LYS A 51 -8.15 4.22 -17.52
N THR A 52 -7.65 3.11 -16.99
CA THR A 52 -7.52 2.90 -15.54
C THR A 52 -6.36 3.71 -14.99
N ILE A 53 -5.26 3.77 -15.75
CA ILE A 53 -4.08 4.60 -15.43
C ILE A 53 -4.45 6.09 -15.49
N GLU A 54 -5.23 6.52 -16.49
CA GLU A 54 -5.72 7.91 -16.57
C GLU A 54 -6.62 8.30 -15.39
N LYS A 55 -7.51 7.40 -14.93
CA LYS A 55 -8.35 7.64 -13.76
C LYS A 55 -7.52 7.83 -12.48
N LEU A 56 -6.48 7.03 -12.30
CA LEU A 56 -5.61 7.14 -11.12
C LEU A 56 -4.78 8.43 -11.13
N LYS A 57 -4.30 8.88 -12.30
CA LYS A 57 -3.68 10.20 -12.46
C LYS A 57 -4.66 11.32 -12.09
N GLY A 58 -5.91 11.25 -12.58
CA GLY A 58 -6.95 12.25 -12.28
C GLY A 58 -7.35 12.33 -10.80
N LEU A 59 -7.13 11.26 -10.03
CA LEU A 59 -7.38 11.19 -8.60
C LEU A 59 -6.15 11.57 -7.73
N GLY A 60 -5.01 11.88 -8.35
CA GLY A 60 -3.80 12.32 -7.65
C GLY A 60 -2.99 11.22 -6.97
N TYR A 61 -3.22 9.95 -7.32
CA TYR A 61 -2.54 8.80 -6.75
C TYR A 61 -1.18 8.50 -7.42
N ILE A 62 -1.00 8.99 -8.66
CA ILE A 62 0.25 8.87 -9.42
C ILE A 62 0.48 10.22 -10.13
N SER A 63 1.70 10.75 -10.02
CA SER A 63 2.15 11.95 -10.75
C SER A 63 2.97 11.56 -11.98
#